data_AF-A0A2G8KIK5-F1
#
_entry.id   AF-A0A2G8KIK5-F1
#
_cell.length_a   1.000
_cell.length_b   1.000
_cell.length_c   1.000
_cell.angle_alpha   90.00
_cell.angle_beta   90.00
_cell.angle_gamma   90.00
#
_symmetry.space_group_name_H-M   'P 1'
#
loop_
_entity.id
_entity.type
_entity.pdbx_description
1 polymer ?
#
loop_
_entity_poly.entity_id
_entity_poly.type
_entity_poly.pdbx_seq_one_letter_code
_entity_poly.pdbx_strand_id
1 'polypeptide(L)'
;VFNDSVHGHIEIHPLLVSIIDTPEFQRLRFIKQLGMCYFVYPGASHNRFEHSLGVSYLAGELARSLQSKQKNLKITKEDILCVEIAGLCHDL
;
A
#
# COMPACT_ATOMS: atom_id res chain seq x y z
N VAL A 1 4.16 1.65 12.33
CA VAL A 1 2.78 2.17 12.16
C VAL A 1 2.86 3.46 11.38
N PHE A 2 2.13 3.57 10.28
CA PHE A 2 1.95 4.82 9.54
C PHE A 2 0.62 5.46 9.92
N ASN A 3 0.57 6.80 10.01
CA ASN A 3 -0.67 7.53 10.19
C ASN A 3 -1.13 8.08 8.83
N ASP A 4 -2.14 7.44 8.27
CA ASP A 4 -2.71 7.75 6.96
C ASP A 4 -4.03 8.51 7.12
N SER A 5 -4.27 9.51 6.27
CA SER A 5 -5.47 10.36 6.35
C SER A 5 -6.75 9.69 5.87
N VAL A 6 -6.65 8.58 5.12
CA VAL A 6 -7.78 7.83 4.56
C VAL A 6 -8.08 6.59 5.42
N HIS A 7 -7.03 5.88 5.85
CA HIS A 7 -7.13 4.59 6.53
C HIS A 7 -6.79 4.64 8.02
N GLY A 8 -6.35 5.79 8.55
CA GLY A 8 -5.94 5.93 9.95
C GLY A 8 -4.61 5.23 10.21
N HIS A 9 -4.53 4.43 11.27
CA HIS A 9 -3.30 3.73 11.62
C HIS A 9 -3.11 2.47 10.77
N ILE A 10 -2.05 2.45 9.97
CA ILE A 10 -1.65 1.30 9.17
C ILE A 10 -0.46 0.60 9.83
N GLU A 11 -0.64 -0.68 10.17
CA GLU A 11 0.45 -1.56 10.57
C GLU A 11 1.14 -2.14 9.34
N ILE A 12 2.47 -2.15 9.34
CA ILE A 12 3.27 -2.63 8.21
C ILE A 12 4.29 -3.65 8.71
N HIS A 13 4.35 -4.80 8.04
CA HIS A 13 5.30 -5.85 8.32
C HIS A 13 6.76 -5.38 8.08
N PRO A 14 7.76 -5.78 8.90
CA PRO A 14 9.14 -5.32 8.73
C PRO A 14 9.75 -5.54 7.34
N LEU A 15 9.35 -6.62 6.65
CA LEU A 15 9.78 -6.86 5.26
C LEU A 15 9.27 -5.77 4.30
N LEU A 16 8.02 -5.33 4.43
CA LEU A 16 7.47 -4.24 3.62
C LEU A 16 8.22 -2.94 3.93
N VAL A 17 8.58 -2.68 5.19
CA VAL A 17 9.41 -1.51 5.56
C VAL A 17 10.75 -1.55 4.82
N SER A 18 11.40 -2.71 4.74
CA SER A 18 12.67 -2.84 4.01
C SER A 18 12.56 -2.55 2.51
N ILE A 19 11.39 -2.81 1.91
CA ILE A 19 11.09 -2.46 0.50
C ILE A 19 10.79 -0.96 0.40
N ILE A 20 9.99 -0.43 1.33
CA ILE A 20 9.60 0.98 1.38
C ILE A 20 10.84 1.88 1.49
N ASP A 21 11.84 1.49 2.27
CA ASP A 21 13.05 2.28 2.54
C ASP A 21 14.13 2.16 1.44
N THR A 22 13.74 1.76 0.24
CA THR A 22 14.63 1.71 -0.95
C THR A 22 14.49 2.97 -1.81
N PRO A 23 15.54 3.40 -2.54
CA PRO A 23 15.44 4.52 -3.49
C PRO A 23 14.33 4.33 -4.53
N GLU A 24 14.16 3.10 -5.02
CA GLU A 24 13.17 2.73 -6.02
C GLU A 24 11.76 3.08 -5.54
N PHE A 25 11.42 2.72 -4.30
CA PHE A 25 10.11 2.99 -3.73
C PHE A 25 9.95 4.43 -3.25
N GLN A 26 11.00 5.00 -2.62
CA GLN A 26 10.98 6.41 -2.18
C GLN A 26 10.81 7.38 -3.36
N ARG A 27 11.18 6.99 -4.58
CA ARG A 27 10.90 7.72 -5.83
C ARG A 27 9.43 8.13 -5.96
N LEU A 28 8.51 7.29 -5.48
CA LEU A 28 7.06 7.52 -5.59
C LEU A 28 6.58 8.75 -4.82
N ARG A 29 7.39 9.29 -3.89
CA ARG A 29 7.10 10.57 -3.20
C ARG A 29 7.14 11.77 -4.13
N PHE A 30 7.75 11.63 -5.30
CA PHE A 30 7.98 12.71 -6.25
C PHE A 30 7.08 12.62 -7.48
N ILE A 31 6.15 11.66 -7.52
CA ILE A 31 5.24 11.45 -8.65
C ILE A 31 3.81 11.75 -8.19
N LYS A 32 3.23 12.86 -8.67
CA LYS A 32 1.85 13.25 -8.38
C LYS A 32 0.89 12.18 -8.85
N GLN A 33 -0.05 11.77 -8.00
CA GLN A 33 -1.03 10.73 -8.32
C GLN A 33 -1.84 11.08 -9.57
N LEU A 34 -2.28 12.35 -9.65
CA LEU A 34 -3.11 12.88 -10.72
C LEU A 34 -2.35 13.82 -11.67
N GLY A 35 -1.01 13.80 -11.64
CA GLY A 35 -0.18 14.60 -12.54
C GLY A 35 -0.57 16.08 -12.59
N MET A 36 -0.87 16.57 -13.80
CA MET A 36 -1.19 17.97 -14.05
C MET A 36 -2.52 18.44 -13.44
N CYS A 37 -3.40 17.51 -13.02
CA CYS A 37 -4.64 17.90 -12.33
C CYS A 37 -4.36 18.71 -11.06
N TYR A 38 -3.19 18.57 -10.45
CA TYR A 38 -2.76 19.41 -9.33
C TYR A 38 -2.80 20.92 -9.63
N PHE A 39 -2.56 21.34 -10.88
CA PHE A 39 -2.63 22.75 -11.29
C PHE A 39 -4.06 23.30 -11.41
N VAL A 40 -5.06 22.42 -11.47
CA VAL A 40 -6.48 22.78 -11.50
C VAL A 40 -7.12 22.57 -10.13
N TYR A 41 -6.74 21.49 -9.44
CA TYR A 41 -7.25 21.08 -8.15
C TYR A 41 -6.11 21.11 -7.12
N PRO A 42 -5.94 22.20 -6.36
CA PRO A 42 -4.81 22.33 -5.43
C PRO A 42 -4.82 21.29 -4.30
N GLY A 43 -5.98 20.68 -4.01
CA GLY A 43 -6.10 19.54 -3.08
C GLY A 43 -5.57 18.21 -3.64
N ALA A 44 -5.36 18.10 -4.96
CA ALA A 44 -4.76 16.92 -5.59
C ALA A 44 -3.22 16.91 -5.44
N SER A 45 -2.74 17.22 -4.23
CA SER A 45 -1.32 17.34 -3.90
C SER A 45 -0.63 16.01 -3.57
N HIS A 46 -1.41 14.94 -3.43
CA HIS A 46 -0.94 13.61 -3.08
C HIS A 46 -0.11 12.97 -4.21
N ASN A 47 0.79 12.08 -3.82
CA ASN A 47 1.71 11.33 -4.68
C ASN A 47 1.39 9.83 -4.64
N ARG A 48 2.07 9.08 -5.52
CA ARG A 48 1.95 7.63 -5.63
C ARG A 48 2.38 6.90 -4.35
N PHE A 49 3.31 7.47 -3.58
CA PHE A 49 3.85 6.83 -2.37
C PHE A 49 2.77 6.48 -1.34
N GLU A 50 2.00 7.46 -0.88
CA GLU A 50 0.94 7.24 0.11
C GLU A 50 -0.19 6.35 -0.43
N HIS A 51 -0.47 6.45 -1.73
CA HIS A 51 -1.41 5.57 -2.40
C HIS A 51 -0.96 4.10 -2.35
N SER A 52 0.30 3.82 -2.72
CA SER A 52 0.88 2.47 -2.66
C SER A 52 0.84 1.86 -1.25
N LEU A 53 1.06 2.67 -0.20
CA LEU A 53 0.90 2.22 1.18
C LEU A 53 -0.56 1.80 1.46
N GLY A 54 -1.53 2.62 1.03
CA GLY A 54 -2.95 2.31 1.17
C GLY A 54 -3.37 1.04 0.42
N VAL A 55 -2.86 0.84 -0.81
CA VAL A 55 -3.16 -0.36 -1.60
C VAL A 55 -2.58 -1.62 -0.94
N SER A 56 -1.34 -1.57 -0.45
CA SER A 56 -0.73 -2.67 0.32
C SER A 56 -1.58 -3.03 1.54
N TYR A 57 -2.01 -2.03 2.32
CA TYR A 57 -2.87 -2.21 3.48
C TYR A 57 -4.20 -2.89 3.13
N LEU A 58 -4.93 -2.37 2.15
CA LEU A 58 -6.22 -2.93 1.73
C LEU A 58 -6.08 -4.33 1.12
N ALA A 59 -4.99 -4.60 0.40
CA ALA A 59 -4.69 -5.92 -0.14
C ALA A 59 -4.51 -6.95 0.99
N GLY A 60 -3.76 -6.58 2.03
CA GLY A 60 -3.60 -7.40 3.24
C GLY A 60 -4.92 -7.63 3.99
N GLU A 61 -5.73 -6.59 4.17
CA GLU A 61 -7.04 -6.68 4.83
C GLU A 61 -7.99 -7.63 4.09
N LEU A 62 -8.04 -7.54 2.77
CA LEU A 62 -8.84 -8.45 1.94
C LEU A 62 -8.36 -9.90 2.09
N ALA A 63 -7.05 -10.13 1.98
CA ALA A 63 -6.48 -11.47 2.09
C ALA A 63 -6.73 -12.09 3.49
N ARG A 64 -6.56 -11.32 4.57
CA ARG A 64 -6.89 -11.73 5.94
C ARG A 64 -8.38 -12.01 6.11
N SER A 65 -9.27 -11.17 5.57
CA SER A 65 -10.71 -11.38 5.59
C SER A 65 -11.10 -12.70 4.92
N LEU A 66 -10.54 -12.99 3.73
CA LEU A 66 -10.77 -14.26 3.03
C LEU A 66 -10.22 -15.46 3.81
N GLN A 67 -8.99 -15.36 4.35
CA GLN A 67 -8.39 -16.40 5.20
C GLN A 67 -9.30 -16.73 6.40
N SER A 68 -9.83 -15.70 7.07
CA SER A 68 -10.66 -15.87 8.26
C SER A 68 -12.03 -16.51 7.96
N LYS A 69 -12.65 -16.13 6.83
CA LYS A 69 -13.99 -16.57 6.44
C LYS A 69 -14.01 -17.90 5.72
N GLN A 70 -12.93 -18.27 5.03
CA GLN A 70 -12.86 -19.44 4.16
C GLN A 70 -11.60 -20.26 4.45
N LYS A 71 -11.57 -20.91 5.62
CA LYS A 71 -10.42 -21.72 6.07
C LYS A 71 -10.03 -22.85 5.09
N ASN A 72 -10.97 -23.30 4.26
CA ASN A 72 -10.72 -24.31 3.22
C ASN A 72 -9.82 -23.81 2.08
N LEU A 73 -9.65 -22.49 1.90
CA LEU A 73 -8.74 -21.92 0.91
C LEU A 73 -7.26 -22.08 1.29
N LYS A 74 -6.97 -22.40 2.56
CA LYS A 74 -5.60 -22.61 3.09
C LYS A 74 -4.64 -21.44 2.81
N ILE A 75 -5.16 -20.20 2.76
CA ILE A 75 -4.34 -18.99 2.62
C ILE A 75 -3.35 -18.93 3.78
N THR A 76 -2.06 -18.84 3.48
CA THR A 76 -0.97 -18.79 4.44
C THR A 76 -0.59 -17.34 4.79
N LYS A 77 0.28 -17.15 5.79
CA LYS A 77 0.85 -15.83 6.08
C LYS A 77 1.76 -15.34 4.95
N GLU A 78 2.44 -16.27 4.27
CA GLU A 78 3.30 -15.98 3.12
C GLU A 78 2.47 -15.48 1.93
N ASP A 79 1.31 -16.09 1.66
CA ASP A 79 0.38 -15.61 0.63
C ASP A 79 -0.08 -14.18 0.90
N ILE A 80 -0.46 -13.87 2.15
CA ILE A 80 -0.88 -12.52 2.56
C ILE A 80 0.27 -11.53 2.35
N LEU A 81 1.48 -11.87 2.79
CA LEU A 81 2.64 -11.00 2.64
C LEU A 81 2.99 -10.76 1.17
N CYS A 82 2.90 -11.78 0.31
CA CYS A 82 3.07 -11.64 -1.13
C CYS A 82 2.00 -10.71 -1.74
N VAL A 83 0.74 -10.81 -1.32
CA VAL A 83 -0.34 -9.94 -1.76
C VAL A 83 -0.13 -8.49 -1.30
N GLU A 84 0.32 -8.27 -0.07
CA GLU A 84 0.68 -6.94 0.44
C GLU A 84 1.85 -6.34 -0.34
N ILE A 85 2.88 -7.12 -0.65
CA ILE A 85 4.03 -6.69 -1.47
C ILE A 85 3.57 -6.36 -2.90
N ALA A 86 2.71 -7.19 -3.49
CA ALA A 86 2.16 -6.93 -4.81
C ALA A 86 1.36 -5.62 -4.83
N GLY A 87 0.52 -5.39 -3.81
CA GLY A 87 -0.21 -4.13 -3.65
C GLY A 87 0.71 -2.93 -3.45
N LEU A 88 1.77 -3.08 -2.65
CA LEU A 88 2.77 -2.05 -2.42
C LEU A 88 3.44 -1.62 -3.74
N CYS A 89 3.90 -2.59 -4.52
CA CYS A 89 4.74 -2.36 -5.70
C CYS A 89 3.95 -2.19 -7.01
N HIS A 90 2.62 -2.18 -7.01
CA HIS A 90 1.83 -2.14 -8.26
C HIS A 90 2.02 -0.86 -9.10
N ASP A 91 2.50 0.21 -8.46
CA ASP A 91 2.67 1.56 -9.02
C ASP A 91 4.16 1.98 -9.15
N LEU A 92 5.10 1.04 -8.91
CA LEU A 92 6.55 1.26 -9.02
C LEU A 92 7.01 1.46 -10.47
#